data_AF-K6WJW1-F1
#
_entry.id   AF-K6WJW1-F1
#
_cell.length_a   1.000
_cell.length_b   1.000
_cell.length_c   1.000
_cell.angle_alpha   90.00
_cell.angle_beta   90.00
_cell.angle_gamma   90.00
#
_symmetry.space_group_name_H-M   'P 1'
#
loop_
_entity.id
_entity.type
_entity.pdbx_description
1 polymer ?
#
loop_
_entity_poly.entity_id
_entity_poly.type
_entity_poly.pdbx_seq_one_letter_code
_entity_poly.pdbx_strand_id
1 'polypeptide(L)'
;SEALQLAYSQPDEDPVFIPENLYVIGTMNLADRSLAIVDFALRRRFAFADLSPQFNSAWRKFVSERNGIDISTLADLGNRIGALNTQITEDRSLGAQYCIGHSFFTPTNDTRVDDTGAWISDVVEQEIRPLLSEYWFDDPKRVEAETAKLIGTS
;
A
#
# COMPACT_ATOMS: atom_id res chain seq x y z
N SER A 1 -4.36 36.88 -6.48
CA SER A 1 -4.86 35.63 -7.09
C SER A 1 -5.33 35.93 -8.50
N GLU A 2 -4.89 35.16 -9.50
CA GLU A 2 -5.41 35.29 -10.88
C GLU A 2 -6.83 34.71 -10.96
N ALA A 3 -7.71 35.42 -11.66
CA ALA A 3 -9.09 35.01 -11.92
C ALA A 3 -9.15 34.15 -13.19
N LEU A 4 -9.95 33.07 -13.18
CA LEU A 4 -10.15 32.21 -14.34
C LEU A 4 -11.59 32.34 -14.85
N GLN A 5 -11.74 32.69 -16.12
CA GLN A 5 -12.99 32.50 -16.86
C GLN A 5 -13.07 31.04 -17.30
N LEU A 6 -14.19 30.37 -16.98
CA LEU A 6 -14.38 28.96 -17.29
C LEU A 6 -14.84 28.79 -18.75
N ALA A 7 -14.67 27.60 -19.33
CA ALA A 7 -15.07 27.34 -20.72
C ALA A 7 -16.60 27.40 -20.93
N TYR A 8 -17.37 27.33 -19.86
CA TYR A 8 -18.83 27.26 -19.88
C TYR A 8 -19.48 28.41 -19.08
N SER A 9 -18.72 29.46 -18.74
CA SER A 9 -19.29 30.60 -18.03
C SER A 9 -20.23 31.41 -18.93
N GLN A 10 -21.31 31.91 -18.34
CA GLN A 10 -22.22 32.84 -19.01
C GLN A 10 -21.58 34.24 -19.12
N PRO A 11 -22.03 35.10 -20.07
CA PRO A 11 -21.45 36.43 -20.28
C PRO A 11 -21.43 37.34 -19.04
N ASP A 12 -22.36 37.10 -18.10
CA ASP A 12 -22.54 37.90 -16.89
C ASP A 12 -22.05 37.18 -15.62
N GLU A 13 -21.38 36.02 -15.74
CA GLU A 13 -20.83 35.30 -14.59
C GLU A 13 -19.46 35.83 -14.17
N ASP A 14 -19.30 35.98 -12.86
CA ASP A 14 -18.04 36.37 -12.24
C ASP A 14 -16.95 35.31 -12.49
N PRO A 15 -15.70 35.74 -12.76
CA PRO A 15 -14.56 34.84 -12.84
C PRO A 15 -14.38 34.00 -11.57
N VAL A 16 -13.90 32.77 -11.73
CA VAL A 16 -13.63 31.85 -10.62
C VAL A 16 -12.23 32.05 -10.08
N PHE A 17 -12.11 32.03 -8.76
CA PHE A 17 -10.83 32.09 -8.05
C PHE A 17 -10.68 30.85 -7.17
N ILE A 18 -9.44 30.36 -7.07
CA ILE A 18 -9.09 29.36 -6.07
C ILE A 18 -8.82 30.08 -4.75
N PRO A 19 -9.58 29.81 -3.67
CA PRO A 19 -9.38 30.49 -2.41
C PRO A 19 -8.14 29.97 -1.69
N GLU A 20 -7.48 30.83 -0.90
CA GLU A 20 -6.21 30.50 -0.22
C GLU A 20 -6.34 29.39 0.84
N ASN A 21 -7.55 29.15 1.33
CA ASN A 21 -7.85 28.09 2.29
C ASN A 21 -8.24 26.75 1.64
N LEU A 22 -8.15 26.62 0.31
CA LEU A 22 -8.34 25.34 -0.37
C LEU A 22 -7.06 24.52 -0.34
N TYR A 23 -7.16 23.31 0.19
CA TYR A 23 -6.09 22.30 0.12
C TYR A 23 -6.57 21.12 -0.73
N VAL A 24 -5.69 20.64 -1.61
CA VAL A 24 -5.94 19.45 -2.44
C VAL A 24 -4.97 18.36 -2.01
N ILE A 25 -5.51 17.24 -1.52
CA ILE A 25 -4.74 16.05 -1.16
C ILE A 25 -5.11 14.94 -2.15
N GLY A 26 -4.13 14.50 -2.93
CA GLY A 26 -4.27 13.38 -3.85
C GLY A 26 -3.52 12.16 -3.32
N THR A 27 -4.10 10.98 -3.48
CA THR A 27 -3.42 9.69 -3.28
C THR A 27 -3.10 9.08 -4.62
N MET A 28 -1.89 8.57 -4.80
CA MET A 28 -1.46 7.92 -6.04
C MET A 28 -0.92 6.53 -5.74
N ASN A 29 -1.43 5.52 -6.45
CA ASN A 29 -0.86 4.18 -6.40
C ASN A 29 0.41 4.14 -7.26
N LEU A 30 1.57 3.95 -6.63
CA LEU A 30 2.86 3.92 -7.33
C LEU A 30 3.13 2.61 -8.08
N ALA A 31 2.44 1.52 -7.72
CA ALA A 31 2.57 0.23 -8.42
C ALA A 31 1.92 0.25 -9.81
N ASP A 32 0.94 1.14 -10.01
CA ASP A 32 0.21 1.27 -11.27
C ASP A 32 0.97 2.15 -12.28
N ARG A 33 1.67 1.49 -13.20
CA ARG A 33 2.43 2.16 -14.26
C ARG A 33 1.54 2.81 -15.32
N SER A 34 0.25 2.50 -15.40
CA SER A 34 -0.67 3.12 -16.37
C SER A 34 -0.91 4.62 -16.07
N LEU A 35 -0.69 5.02 -14.82
CA LEU A 35 -0.86 6.40 -14.34
C LEU A 35 0.41 7.25 -14.47
N ALA A 36 1.52 6.70 -14.97
CA ALA A 36 2.80 7.39 -15.03
C ALA A 36 2.79 8.62 -15.96
N ILE A 37 1.80 8.73 -16.87
CA ILE A 37 1.65 9.80 -17.86
C ILE A 37 0.94 11.05 -17.29
N VAL A 38 0.90 11.23 -15.96
CA VAL A 38 0.54 12.54 -15.40
C VAL A 38 1.56 13.58 -15.89
N ASP A 39 1.07 14.54 -16.69
CA ASP A 39 1.85 15.61 -17.32
C ASP A 39 2.82 16.26 -16.32
N PHE A 40 4.07 16.46 -16.74
CA PHE A 40 5.10 17.13 -15.95
C PHE A 40 4.67 18.53 -15.44
N ALA A 41 3.75 19.19 -16.14
CA ALA A 41 3.09 20.42 -15.69
C ALA A 41 2.22 20.22 -14.45
N LEU A 42 1.47 19.11 -14.38
CA LEU A 42 0.63 18.81 -13.22
C LEU A 42 1.48 18.41 -12.02
N ARG A 43 2.52 17.59 -12.22
CA ARG A 43 3.45 17.19 -11.13
C ARG A 43 4.08 18.39 -10.43
N ARG A 44 4.46 19.44 -11.17
CA ARG A 44 5.05 20.66 -10.59
C ARG A 44 4.09 21.47 -9.69
N ARG A 45 2.79 21.14 -9.67
CA ARG A 45 1.77 21.80 -8.83
C ARG A 45 1.56 21.10 -7.48
N PHE A 46 2.17 19.94 -7.26
CA PHE A 46 2.04 19.17 -6.02
C PHE A 46 3.39 19.01 -5.32
N ALA A 47 3.36 19.01 -3.99
CA ALA A 47 4.43 18.45 -3.18
C ALA A 47 4.18 16.94 -3.05
N PHE A 48 5.18 16.12 -3.36
CA PHE A 48 5.09 14.66 -3.25
C PHE A 48 5.63 14.20 -1.90
N ALA A 49 4.87 13.34 -1.23
CA ALA A 49 5.25 12.66 -0.01
C ALA A 49 5.05 11.15 -0.19
N ASP A 50 6.16 10.42 -0.28
CA ASP A 50 6.11 8.97 -0.46
C ASP A 50 5.78 8.28 0.86
N LEU A 51 4.89 7.29 0.80
CA LEU A 51 4.50 6.46 1.94
C LEU A 51 5.02 5.04 1.73
N SER A 52 5.71 4.50 2.74
CA SER A 52 6.17 3.11 2.75
C SER A 52 5.30 2.25 3.66
N PRO A 53 5.19 0.93 3.41
CA PRO A 53 4.50 0.02 4.33
C PRO A 53 5.06 0.09 5.75
N GLN A 54 4.17 0.18 6.74
CA GLN A 54 4.53 0.34 8.16
C GLN A 54 4.05 -0.85 9.00
N PHE A 55 4.94 -1.79 9.28
CA PHE A 55 4.73 -2.87 10.26
C PHE A 55 5.34 -2.52 11.64
N ASN A 56 5.20 -1.25 12.03
CA ASN A 56 5.86 -0.68 13.21
C ASN A 56 5.07 -0.95 14.52
N SER A 57 5.48 -0.35 15.63
CA SER A 57 4.81 -0.53 16.93
C SER A 57 3.39 0.03 16.97
N ALA A 58 3.10 1.10 16.22
CA ALA A 58 1.76 1.68 16.15
C ALA A 58 0.78 0.74 15.45
N TRP A 59 1.18 0.16 14.30
CA TRP A 59 0.38 -0.86 13.61
C TRP A 59 0.14 -2.10 14.49
N ARG A 60 1.20 -2.60 15.15
CA ARG A 60 1.09 -3.76 16.06
C ARG A 60 0.09 -3.50 17.19
N LYS A 61 0.18 -2.33 17.82
CA LYS A 61 -0.74 -1.94 18.90
C LYS A 61 -2.17 -1.86 18.38
N PHE A 62 -2.39 -1.23 17.23
CA PHE A 62 -3.71 -1.08 16.60
C PHE A 62 -4.38 -2.44 16.35
N VAL A 63 -3.67 -3.36 15.70
CA VAL A 63 -4.20 -4.70 15.37
C VAL A 63 -4.39 -5.53 16.63
N SER A 64 -3.45 -5.45 17.59
CA SER A 64 -3.56 -6.20 18.85
C SER A 64 -4.79 -5.78 19.66
N GLU A 65 -5.02 -4.46 19.81
CA GLU A 65 -6.14 -3.92 20.59
C GLU A 65 -7.50 -4.23 19.97
N ARG A 66 -7.60 -4.25 18.63
CA ARG A 66 -8.87 -4.45 17.92
C ARG A 66 -9.19 -5.91 17.62
N ASN A 67 -8.17 -6.72 17.35
CA ASN A 67 -8.35 -8.07 16.85
C ASN A 67 -7.88 -9.16 17.82
N GLY A 68 -7.28 -8.78 18.96
CA GLY A 68 -6.85 -9.72 19.99
C GLY A 68 -5.65 -10.57 19.61
N ILE A 69 -4.87 -10.12 18.62
CA ILE A 69 -3.64 -10.79 18.18
C ILE A 69 -2.48 -10.37 19.07
N ASP A 70 -1.62 -11.32 19.46
CA ASP A 70 -0.46 -11.04 20.28
C ASP A 70 0.59 -10.16 19.56
N ILE A 71 1.15 -9.20 20.30
CA ILE A 71 2.13 -8.24 19.77
C ILE A 71 3.40 -8.94 19.27
N SER A 72 3.83 -10.02 19.92
CA SER A 72 5.03 -10.77 19.50
C SER A 72 4.78 -11.49 18.17
N THR A 73 3.59 -12.05 17.98
CA THR A 73 3.18 -12.65 16.70
C THR A 73 3.14 -11.62 15.58
N LEU A 74 2.58 -10.43 15.83
CA LEU A 74 2.58 -9.34 14.85
C LEU A 74 3.99 -8.80 14.56
N ALA A 75 4.87 -8.79 15.56
CA ALA A 75 6.28 -8.40 15.36
C ALA A 75 7.03 -9.39 14.47
N ASP A 76 6.83 -10.69 14.71
CA ASP A 76 7.42 -11.75 13.89
C ASP A 76 6.88 -11.71 12.45
N LEU A 77 5.57 -11.52 12.27
CA LEU A 77 4.97 -11.31 10.94
C LEU A 77 5.57 -10.07 10.25
N GLY A 78 5.70 -8.95 10.96
CA GLY A 78 6.31 -7.74 10.44
C GLY A 78 7.77 -7.95 9.98
N ASN A 79 8.54 -8.79 10.68
CA ASN A 79 9.90 -9.14 10.27
C ASN A 79 9.91 -10.00 8.99
N ARG A 80 9.03 -11.00 8.89
CA ARG A 80 8.89 -11.84 7.69
C ARG A 80 8.51 -11.01 6.46
N ILE A 81 7.55 -10.10 6.59
CA ILE A 81 7.15 -9.20 5.50
C ILE A 81 8.25 -8.20 5.19
N GLY A 82 8.98 -7.71 6.20
CA GLY A 82 10.15 -6.84 6.00
C GLY A 82 11.21 -7.51 5.13
N ALA A 83 11.53 -8.78 5.40
CA ALA A 83 12.46 -9.56 4.60
C ALA A 83 11.98 -9.75 3.15
N LEU A 84 10.69 -10.05 2.96
CA LEU A 84 10.08 -10.12 1.62
C LEU A 84 10.16 -8.78 0.88
N ASN A 85 9.85 -7.68 1.56
CA ASN A 85 9.91 -6.35 0.96
C ASN A 85 11.33 -5.92 0.59
N THR A 86 12.35 -6.38 1.32
CA THR A 86 13.75 -6.25 0.89
C THR A 86 13.98 -6.98 -0.44
N GLN A 87 13.54 -8.23 -0.56
CA GLN A 87 13.68 -9.00 -1.80
C GLN A 87 12.95 -8.35 -2.99
N ILE A 88 11.75 -7.80 -2.77
CA ILE A 88 10.99 -7.08 -3.80
C ILE A 88 11.68 -5.78 -4.21
N THR A 89 12.23 -5.03 -3.24
CA THR A 89 12.91 -3.76 -3.51
C THR A 89 14.21 -3.95 -4.29
N GLU A 90 14.95 -5.01 -3.98
CA GLU A 90 16.23 -5.34 -4.64
C GLU A 90 16.04 -6.00 -6.02
N ASP A 91 14.83 -6.45 -6.34
CA ASP A 91 14.51 -7.06 -7.63
C ASP A 91 14.57 -6.03 -8.78
N ARG A 92 15.30 -6.37 -9.85
CA ARG A 92 15.52 -5.47 -10.99
C ARG A 92 14.24 -5.13 -11.77
N SER A 93 13.24 -5.99 -11.73
CA SER A 93 11.98 -5.83 -12.47
C SER A 93 10.90 -5.08 -11.68
N LEU A 94 11.03 -5.03 -10.35
CA LEU A 94 10.05 -4.47 -9.43
C LEU A 94 10.50 -3.10 -8.89
N GLY A 95 11.03 -3.06 -7.65
CA GLY A 95 11.35 -1.86 -6.89
C GLY A 95 10.43 -1.61 -5.69
N ALA A 96 10.74 -0.59 -4.90
CA ALA A 96 10.07 -0.29 -3.63
C ALA A 96 8.55 -0.08 -3.73
N GLN A 97 8.06 0.39 -4.88
CA GLN A 97 6.63 0.61 -5.14
C GLN A 97 5.79 -0.67 -5.19
N TYR A 98 6.41 -1.85 -5.26
CA TYR A 98 5.74 -3.15 -5.23
C TYR A 98 5.77 -3.79 -3.83
N CYS A 99 6.31 -3.11 -2.81
CA CYS A 99 6.34 -3.64 -1.47
C CYS A 99 4.91 -3.96 -0.96
N ILE A 100 4.80 -5.08 -0.28
CA ILE A 100 3.56 -5.54 0.36
C ILE A 100 3.16 -4.55 1.46
N GLY A 101 1.95 -4.01 1.32
CA GLY A 101 1.34 -3.08 2.26
C GLY A 101 0.83 -3.77 3.52
N HIS A 102 0.73 -3.02 4.62
CA HIS A 102 0.16 -3.50 5.87
C HIS A 102 -1.36 -3.68 5.83
N SER A 103 -2.04 -3.20 4.79
CA SER A 103 -3.48 -3.36 4.59
C SER A 103 -3.91 -4.83 4.50
N PHE A 104 -3.12 -5.70 3.85
CA PHE A 104 -3.39 -7.14 3.77
C PHE A 104 -3.51 -7.78 5.16
N PHE A 105 -2.67 -7.33 6.10
CA PHE A 105 -2.62 -7.85 7.47
C PHE A 105 -3.29 -6.91 8.47
N THR A 106 -4.20 -6.05 8.01
CA THR A 106 -5.00 -5.18 8.87
C THR A 106 -6.47 -5.57 8.69
N PRO A 107 -7.05 -6.36 9.60
CA PRO A 107 -8.46 -6.73 9.53
C PRO A 107 -9.35 -5.48 9.47
N THR A 108 -10.31 -5.48 8.54
CA THR A 108 -11.20 -4.34 8.28
C THR A 108 -12.30 -4.18 9.34
N ASN A 109 -12.64 -5.26 10.03
CA ASN A 109 -13.64 -5.28 11.08
C ASN A 109 -12.97 -5.43 12.45
N ASP A 110 -13.59 -4.87 13.50
CA ASP A 110 -13.21 -5.07 14.91
C ASP A 110 -13.57 -6.49 15.40
N THR A 111 -13.46 -7.48 14.52
CA THR A 111 -13.68 -8.89 14.83
C THR A 111 -12.41 -9.48 15.40
N ARG A 112 -12.54 -10.19 16.52
CA ARG A 112 -11.43 -10.95 17.10
C ARG A 112 -10.97 -12.03 16.12
N VAL A 113 -9.65 -12.18 15.96
CA VAL A 113 -9.04 -13.27 15.22
C VAL A 113 -8.74 -14.39 16.21
N ASP A 114 -9.57 -15.43 16.20
CA ASP A 114 -9.45 -16.55 17.15
C ASP A 114 -8.26 -17.47 16.81
N ASP A 115 -8.03 -17.73 15.53
CA ASP A 115 -6.87 -18.47 15.02
C ASP A 115 -6.00 -17.56 14.15
N THR A 116 -4.98 -16.98 14.78
CA THR A 116 -4.03 -16.09 14.09
C THR A 116 -3.23 -16.84 13.03
N GLY A 117 -2.89 -18.11 13.23
CA GLY A 117 -2.09 -18.89 12.28
C GLY A 117 -2.88 -19.18 11.01
N ALA A 118 -4.12 -19.65 11.16
CA ALA A 118 -5.03 -19.87 10.03
C ALA A 118 -5.30 -18.56 9.27
N TRP A 119 -5.54 -17.46 9.99
CA TRP A 119 -5.77 -16.16 9.36
C TRP A 119 -4.56 -15.68 8.52
N ILE A 120 -3.34 -15.77 9.07
CA ILE A 120 -2.13 -15.43 8.31
C ILE A 120 -2.00 -16.33 7.08
N SER A 121 -2.22 -17.64 7.24
CA SER A 121 -2.17 -18.59 6.12
C SER A 121 -3.18 -18.25 5.02
N ASP A 122 -4.41 -17.88 5.39
CA ASP A 122 -5.46 -17.52 4.44
C ASP A 122 -5.09 -16.25 3.66
N VAL A 123 -4.65 -15.18 4.34
CA VAL A 123 -4.20 -13.95 3.68
C VAL A 123 -3.04 -14.24 2.74
N VAL A 124 -2.07 -15.05 3.19
CA VAL A 124 -0.89 -15.37 2.40
C VAL A 124 -1.25 -16.19 1.16
N GLU A 125 -2.07 -17.24 1.28
CA GLU A 125 -2.41 -18.11 0.15
C GLU A 125 -3.39 -17.48 -0.83
N GLN A 126 -4.35 -16.70 -0.34
CA GLN A 126 -5.43 -16.16 -1.17
C GLN A 126 -5.11 -14.80 -1.79
N GLU A 127 -4.26 -14.00 -1.15
CA GLU A 127 -3.97 -12.63 -1.58
C GLU A 127 -2.50 -12.44 -1.94
N ILE A 128 -1.58 -12.82 -1.06
CA ILE A 128 -0.14 -12.56 -1.27
C ILE A 128 0.44 -13.48 -2.34
N ARG A 129 0.15 -14.79 -2.31
CA ARG A 129 0.71 -15.76 -3.25
C ARG A 129 0.31 -15.47 -4.71
N PRO A 130 -0.95 -15.13 -5.03
CA PRO A 130 -1.31 -14.70 -6.38
C PRO A 130 -0.54 -13.44 -6.81
N LEU A 131 -0.42 -12.44 -5.93
CA LEU A 131 0.34 -11.23 -6.21
C LEU A 131 1.82 -11.53 -6.50
N LEU A 132 2.46 -12.38 -5.68
CA LEU A 132 3.84 -12.81 -5.91
C LEU A 132 3.98 -13.63 -7.21
N SER A 133 2.94 -14.36 -7.60
CA SER A 133 2.91 -15.09 -8.89
C SER A 133 2.86 -14.14 -10.08
N GLU A 134 2.27 -12.96 -9.94
CA GLU A 134 2.35 -11.90 -10.95
C GLU A 134 3.74 -11.25 -10.98
N TYR A 135 4.37 -11.07 -9.81
CA TYR A 135 5.69 -10.45 -9.70
C TYR A 135 6.81 -11.35 -10.25
N TRP A 136 6.76 -12.64 -9.95
CA TRP A 136 7.75 -13.64 -10.34
C TRP A 136 7.11 -14.76 -11.17
N PHE A 137 6.43 -14.37 -12.25
CA PHE A 137 5.68 -15.30 -13.12
C PHE A 137 6.56 -16.41 -13.74
N ASP A 138 7.86 -16.16 -13.88
CA ASP A 138 8.85 -17.09 -14.41
C ASP A 138 9.61 -17.88 -13.33
N ASP A 139 9.39 -17.59 -12.04
CA ASP A 139 10.04 -18.26 -10.92
C ASP A 139 9.02 -18.74 -9.86
N PRO A 140 8.22 -19.78 -10.18
CA PRO A 140 7.24 -20.33 -9.24
C PRO A 140 7.88 -20.92 -7.97
N LYS A 141 9.14 -21.36 -8.04
CA LYS A 141 9.87 -21.90 -6.87
C LYS A 141 10.16 -20.80 -5.86
N ARG A 142 10.54 -19.61 -6.33
CA ARG A 142 10.69 -18.43 -5.46
C ARG A 142 9.37 -18.05 -4.82
N VAL A 143 8.27 -18.06 -5.57
CA VAL A 143 6.93 -17.79 -5.01
C VAL A 143 6.60 -18.76 -3.88
N GLU A 144 6.78 -20.07 -4.09
CA GLU A 144 6.56 -21.09 -3.05
C GLU A 144 7.45 -20.87 -1.83
N ALA A 145 8.75 -20.62 -2.03
CA ALA A 145 9.70 -20.41 -0.95
C ALA A 145 9.37 -19.16 -0.10
N GLU A 146 9.05 -18.03 -0.74
CA GLU A 146 8.68 -16.80 -0.02
C GLU A 146 7.33 -16.93 0.70
N THR A 147 6.36 -17.62 0.08
CA THR A 147 5.06 -17.91 0.70
C THR A 147 5.23 -18.77 1.96
N ALA A 148 6.04 -19.83 1.90
CA ALA A 148 6.31 -20.70 3.05
C ALA A 148 7.00 -19.96 4.21
N LYS A 149 7.93 -19.04 3.90
CA LYS A 149 8.57 -18.17 4.91
C LYS A 149 7.56 -17.27 5.59
N LEU A 150 6.61 -16.70 4.83
CA LEU A 150 5.56 -15.84 5.40
C LEU A 150 4.62 -16.60 6.32
N ILE A 151 4.24 -17.83 6.00
CA ILE A 151 3.36 -18.65 6.85
C ILE A 151 4.10 -19.07 8.14
N GLY A 152 5.42 -19.26 8.06
CA GLY A 152 6.26 -19.66 9.20
C GLY A 152 6.47 -21.17 9.30
N THR A 153 6.37 -21.89 8.18
CA THR A 153 6.60 -23.34 8.09
C THR A 153 8.02 -23.71 7.66
N SER A 154 8.98 -22.78 7.79
CA SER A 154 10.37 -22.90 7.29
C SER A 154 11.39 -23.03 8.42
#